data_AF-A0AAV8X3Y1-F1
#
_entry.id   AF-A0AAV8X3Y1-F1
#
_cell.length_a   1.000
_cell.length_b   1.000
_cell.length_c   1.000
_cell.angle_alpha   90.00
_cell.angle_beta   90.00
_cell.angle_gamma   90.00
#
_symmetry.space_group_name_H-M   'P 1'
#
loop_
_entity.id
_entity.type
_entity.pdbx_description
1 polymer ?
#
loop_
_entity_poly.entity_id
_entity_poly.type
_entity_poly.pdbx_seq_one_letter_code
_entity_poly.pdbx_strand_id
1 'polypeptide(L)' 'MIFAESHTAENLRNELLKSLREWDILKKVHCVITDNAFNITAAIRLTGWTHLPCLAHTINLIVQNDLKLIETIQKKGKK' A
#
# COMPACT_ATOMS: atom_id res chain seq x y z
N MET A 1 -2.42 17.04 4.38
CA MET A 1 -3.64 16.70 3.62
C MET A 1 -4.43 15.73 4.46
N ILE A 2 -5.49 16.19 5.12
CA ILE A 2 -6.32 15.35 6.00
C ILE A 2 -7.43 14.76 5.15
N PHE A 3 -7.50 13.43 5.10
CA PHE A 3 -8.59 12.73 4.44
C PHE A 3 -9.74 12.63 5.45
N ALA A 4 -10.80 13.42 5.27
CA ALA A 4 -11.92 13.45 6.21
C ALA A 4 -12.84 12.21 6.08
N GLU A 5 -12.77 11.54 4.94
CA GLU A 5 -13.57 10.35 4.66
C GLU A 5 -12.87 9.06 5.10
N SER A 6 -13.64 7.98 5.25
CA SER A 6 -13.07 6.65 5.46
C SER A 6 -12.15 6.27 4.30
N HIS A 7 -11.01 5.64 4.61
CA HIS A 7 -10.05 5.13 3.62
C HIS A 7 -10.54 3.86 2.91
N THR A 8 -11.76 3.88 2.37
CA THR A 8 -12.29 2.82 1.51
C THR A 8 -11.56 2.83 0.17
N ALA A 9 -11.60 1.70 -0.54
CA ALA A 9 -10.99 1.60 -1.87
C ALA A 9 -11.58 2.64 -2.85
N GLU A 10 -12.89 2.89 -2.77
CA GLU A 10 -13.60 3.84 -3.64
C GLU A 10 -13.20 5.29 -3.37
N ASN A 11 -13.12 5.69 -2.11
CA ASN A 11 -12.74 7.06 -1.75
C ASN A 11 -11.28 7.33 -2.15
N LEU A 12 -10.38 6.38 -1.88
CA LEU A 12 -8.97 6.47 -2.30
C LEU A 12 -8.85 6.57 -3.82
N ARG A 13 -9.59 5.75 -4.58
CA ARG A 13 -9.62 5.81 -6.05
C ARG A 13 -10.08 7.18 -6.53
N ASN A 14 -11.18 7.69 -5.97
CA ASN A 14 -11.75 8.97 -6.38
C ASN A 14 -10.76 10.12 -6.14
N GLU A 15 -10.08 10.14 -5.00
CA GLU A 15 -9.14 11.22 -4.71
C GLU A 15 -7.82 11.12 -5.49
N LEU A 16 -7.33 9.91 -5.79
CA LEU A 16 -6.22 9.75 -6.73
C LEU A 16 -6.60 10.30 -8.11
N LEU A 17 -7.77 9.96 -8.63
CA LEU A 17 -8.24 10.44 -9.93
C LEU A 17 -8.43 11.96 -9.95
N LYS A 18 -8.97 12.54 -8.87
CA LYS A 18 -9.12 13.99 -8.73
C LYS A 18 -7.75 14.68 -8.74
N SER A 19 -6.83 14.25 -7.88
CA SER A 19 -5.48 14.82 -7.79
C SER A 19 -4.73 14.78 -9.13
N LEU A 20 -4.80 13.65 -9.85
CA LEU A 20 -4.11 13.49 -11.15
C LEU A 20 -4.75 14.30 -12.28
N ARG A 21 -6.06 14.58 -12.19
CA ARG A 21 -6.76 15.48 -13.13
C ARG A 21 -6.38 16.94 -12.87
N GLU A 22 -6.33 17.34 -11.61
CA GLU A 22 -5.89 18.69 -11.22
C GLU A 22 -4.46 18.98 -11.73
N TRP A 23 -3.60 17.96 -11.78
CA TRP A 23 -2.23 18.08 -12.27
C TRP A 23 -2.08 17.83 -13.79
N ASP A 24 -3.17 17.51 -14.51
CA ASP A 24 -3.16 17.14 -15.93
C ASP A 24 -2.13 16.04 -16.30
N ILE A 25 -2.06 15.00 -15.45
CA ILE A 25 -1.19 13.84 -15.64
C ILE A 25 -1.93 12.51 -15.64
N LEU A 26 -3.26 12.51 -15.54
CA LEU A 26 -4.06 11.29 -15.49
C LEU A 26 -3.73 10.30 -16.62
N LYS A 27 -3.55 10.80 -17.86
CA LYS A 27 -3.22 9.98 -19.04
C LYS A 27 -1.74 9.58 -19.13
N LYS A 28 -0.90 10.08 -18.21
CA LYS A 28 0.55 9.84 -18.17
C LYS A 28 0.93 8.78 -17.13
N VAL A 29 -0.04 8.24 -16.39
CA VAL A 29 0.19 7.18 -15.41
C VAL A 29 0.46 5.86 -16.12
N HIS A 30 1.65 5.31 -15.91
CA HIS A 30 2.04 4.00 -16.44
C HIS A 30 1.96 2.90 -15.38
N CYS A 31 2.33 3.24 -14.14
CA CYS A 31 2.38 2.31 -13.02
C CYS A 31 2.23 3.08 -11.70
N VAL A 32 1.66 2.43 -10.69
CA VAL A 32 1.58 2.96 -9.32
C VAL A 32 2.28 1.99 -8.36
N ILE A 33 3.09 2.55 -7.47
CA ILE A 33 3.80 1.80 -6.43
C ILE A 33 3.20 2.16 -5.06
N THR A 34 2.79 1.16 -4.26
CA THR A 34 2.22 1.38 -2.92
C THR A 34 2.77 0.39 -1.90
N ASP A 35 2.52 0.62 -0.61
CA ASP A 35 2.93 -0.25 0.50
C ASP A 35 2.13 -1.56 0.63
N ASN A 36 1.28 -1.89 -0.36
CA ASN A 36 0.39 -3.05 -0.37
C ASN A 36 -0.71 -3.06 0.71
N ALA A 37 -1.02 -1.93 1.36
CA ALA A 37 -2.19 -1.89 2.23
C ALA A 37 -3.46 -2.29 1.43
N PHE A 38 -4.37 -3.03 2.08
CA PHE A 38 -5.50 -3.67 1.39
C PHE A 38 -6.37 -2.67 0.61
N ASN A 39 -6.73 -1.56 1.26
CA ASN A 39 -7.62 -0.56 0.65
C ASN A 39 -6.96 0.19 -0.50
N ILE A 40 -5.68 0.56 -0.41
CA ILE A 40 -5.00 1.26 -1.50
C ILE A 40 -4.77 0.33 -2.68
N THR A 41 -4.42 -0.93 -2.43
CA THR A 41 -4.25 -1.95 -3.48
C THR A 41 -5.57 -2.18 -4.22
N ALA A 42 -6.68 -2.27 -3.49
CA ALA A 42 -8.01 -2.35 -4.08
C ALA A 42 -8.37 -1.07 -4.87
N ALA A 43 -8.03 0.12 -4.37
CA ALA A 43 -8.25 1.38 -5.07
C ALA A 43 -7.52 1.45 -6.43
N ILE A 44 -6.24 1.06 -6.47
CA ILE A 44 -5.47 1.01 -7.73
C ILE A 44 -6.05 -0.04 -8.69
N ARG A 45 -6.52 -1.19 -8.18
CA ARG A 45 -7.20 -2.17 -9.05
C ARG A 45 -8.45 -1.60 -9.70
N LEU A 46 -9.21 -0.76 -8.99
CA LEU A 46 -10.40 -0.11 -9.53
C LEU A 46 -10.10 0.97 -10.59
N THR A 47 -8.87 1.47 -10.70
CA THR A 47 -8.48 2.40 -11.79
C THR A 47 -8.04 1.68 -13.06
N GLY A 48 -7.74 0.37 -12.98
CA GLY A 48 -7.16 -0.39 -14.08
C GLY A 48 -5.68 -0.09 -14.34
N TRP A 49 -4.99 0.63 -13.44
CA TRP A 49 -3.56 0.88 -13.59
C TRP A 49 -2.72 -0.34 -13.19
N THR A 50 -1.55 -0.46 -13.79
CA THR A 50 -0.52 -1.39 -13.34
C THR A 50 -0.11 -1.04 -11.91
N HIS A 51 -0.18 -2.03 -11.02
CA HIS A 51 0.26 -1.89 -9.62
C HIS A 51 1.54 -2.69 -9.40
N LEU A 52 2.51 -2.06 -8.76
CA LEU A 52 3.72 -2.72 -8.26
C LEU A 52 3.82 -2.54 -6.74
N PRO A 53 4.23 -3.57 -6.01
CA PRO A 53 4.49 -3.44 -4.58
C PRO A 53 5.73 -2.57 -4.34
N CYS A 54 5.72 -1.80 -3.25
CA CYS A 54 6.88 -1.04 -2.80
C CYS A 54 7.97 -2.01 -2.30
N LEU A 55 9.08 -2.08 -3.04
CA LEU A 55 10.20 -2.96 -2.71
C LEU A 55 10.73 -2.75 -1.29
N ALA A 56 10.91 -1.49 -0.88
CA ALA A 56 11.39 -1.16 0.46
C ALA A 56 10.44 -1.69 1.55
N HIS A 57 9.13 -1.55 1.33
CA HIS A 57 8.13 -2.09 2.26
C HIS A 57 8.17 -3.62 2.30
N THR A 58 8.29 -4.28 1.14
CA THR A 58 8.43 -5.73 1.06
C THR A 58 9.66 -6.24 1.81
N ILE A 59 10.82 -5.60 1.65
CA ILE A 59 12.05 -5.95 2.40
C ILE A 59 11.82 -5.79 3.91
N ASN A 60 11.20 -4.68 4.33
CA ASN A 60 10.88 -4.45 5.73
C ASN A 60 9.93 -5.52 6.30
N LEU A 61 8.92 -5.96 5.54
CA LEU A 61 8.03 -7.05 5.97
C LEU A 61 8.77 -8.37 6.18
N ILE A 62 9.74 -8.70 5.32
CA ILE A 62 10.58 -9.90 5.46
C ILE A 62 11.35 -9.84 6.79
N VAL A 63 12.08 -8.74 7.01
CA VAL A 63 12.89 -8.55 8.23
C VAL A 63 12.00 -8.61 9.48
N GLN A 64 10.85 -7.94 9.47
CA GLN A 64 9.93 -7.97 10.62
C GLN A 64 9.35 -9.36 10.89
N ASN A 65 9.07 -10.14 9.86
CA ASN A 65 8.58 -11.51 10.03
C ASN A 65 9.65 -12.41 10.65
N ASP A 66 10.91 -12.28 10.21
CA ASP A 66 12.03 -13.06 10.74
C ASP A 66 12.29 -12.72 12.22
N LEU A 67 12.26 -11.43 12.58
CA LEU A 67 12.44 -11.00 13.97
C LEU A 67 11.35 -11.55 14.89
N LYS A 68 10.08 -11.54 14.45
CA LYS A 68 8.96 -12.12 15.23
C LYS A 68 9.12 -13.63 15.46
N LEU A 69 9.66 -14.36 14.48
CA LEU A 69 9.95 -15.79 14.62
C LEU A 69 11.02 -16.02 15.68
N ILE A 70 12.11 -15.25 15.65
CA ILE A 70 13.19 -15.35 16.64
C ILE A 70 12.68 -15.08 18.05
N GLU A 71 11.89 -14.01 18.25
CA GLU A 71 11.26 -13.71 19.53
C GLU A 71 10.36 -14.85 20.04
N THR A 72 9.62 -15.49 19.13
CA THR A 72 8.73 -16.62 19.46
C THR A 72 9.53 -17.85 19.92
N ILE A 73 10.66 -18.14 19.27
CA ILE A 73 11.55 -19.24 19.64
C ILE A 73 12.19 -18.98 21.00
N GLN A 74 12.70 -17.77 21.24
CA GLN A 74 13.30 -17.39 22.52
C GLN A 74 12.32 -17.50 23.70
N LYS A 75 11.03 -17.16 23.49
CA LYS A 75 9.99 -17.32 24.51
C LYS A 75 9.68 -18.79 24.83
N LYS A 76 9.82 -19.71 23.86
CA LYS A 76 9.60 -21.15 24.07
C LYS A 76 10.77 -21.83 24.80
N GLY A 77 12.01 -21.41 24.55
CA GLY A 77 13.20 -21.96 25.21
C GLY A 77 13.46 -21.46 26.64
N LYS A 78 12.65 -20.52 27.15
CA LYS A 78 12.68 -20.00 28.53
C LYS A 78 11.62 -20.65 29.45
N LYS A 79 10.97 -21.73 29.00
CA LYS A 79 10.17 -22.64 29.85
C LYS A 79 11.01 -23.87 30.17
#